data_AF-A0A3B0V958-F1
#
_entry.id   AF-A0A3B0V958-F1
#
_cell.length_a   1.000
_cell.length_b   1.000
_cell.length_c   1.000
_cell.angle_alpha   90.00
_cell.angle_beta   90.00
_cell.angle_gamma   90.00
#
_symmetry.space_group_name_H-M   'P 1'
#
loop_
_entity.id
_entity.type
_entity.pdbx_description
1 polymer ?
#
loop_
_entity_poly.entity_id
_entity_poly.type
_entity_poly.pdbx_seq_one_letter_code
_entity_poly.pdbx_strand_id
1 'polypeptide(L)' 'MSKDEKLEVDIVSETENFAVWRSPDEDGVIYHVELGSITLHLASDEWEEFLELLGDLDE' A
#
# COMPACT_ATOMS: atom_id res chain seq x y z
N MET A 1 -22.59 -6.54 19.10
CA MET A 1 -22.82 -6.78 17.66
C MET A 1 -22.45 -5.49 16.95
N SER A 2 -21.15 -5.23 16.89
CA SER A 2 -20.30 -5.50 15.73
C SER A 2 -20.03 -4.12 15.15
N LYS A 3 -19.02 -3.45 15.72
CA LYS A 3 -18.52 -2.22 15.16
C LYS A 3 -17.72 -2.68 13.96
N ASP A 4 -18.34 -2.61 12.79
CA ASP A 4 -17.65 -2.60 11.51
C ASP A 4 -16.76 -1.35 11.53
N GLU A 5 -15.65 -1.45 12.27
CA GLU A 5 -14.49 -0.59 12.14
C GLU A 5 -13.95 -0.89 10.76
N LYS A 6 -14.58 -0.23 9.80
CA LYS A 6 -14.25 -0.30 8.40
C LYS A 6 -12.84 0.24 8.33
N LEU A 7 -11.85 -0.65 8.44
CA LEU A 7 -10.45 -0.38 8.15
C LEU A 7 -10.47 0.49 6.91
N GLU A 8 -10.08 1.76 7.03
CA GLU A 8 -10.11 2.74 5.94
C GLU A 8 -9.00 2.36 4.96
N VAL A 9 -9.25 1.31 4.19
CA VAL A 9 -8.38 0.84 3.13
C VAL A 9 -8.68 1.67 1.89
N ASP A 10 -7.63 2.27 1.34
CA ASP A 10 -7.68 3.09 0.14
C ASP A 10 -6.94 2.36 -0.98
N ILE A 11 -7.65 2.01 -2.05
CA ILE A 11 -7.07 1.30 -3.19
C ILE A 11 -6.36 2.33 -4.07
N VAL A 12 -5.04 2.22 -4.17
CA VAL A 12 -4.19 3.11 -4.98
C VAL A 12 -4.29 2.71 -6.45
N SER A 13 -4.20 1.41 -6.73
CA SER A 13 -4.34 0.86 -8.08
C SER A 13 -4.57 -0.65 -8.01
N GLU A 14 -5.34 -1.22 -8.92
CA GLU A 14 -5.54 -2.67 -9.00
C GLU A 14 -5.63 -3.15 -10.45
N THR A 15 -5.27 -4.42 -10.64
CA THR A 15 -5.37 -5.18 -11.88
C THR A 15 -5.92 -6.57 -11.55
N GLU A 16 -6.02 -7.46 -12.54
CA GLU A 16 -6.56 -8.80 -12.34
C GLU A 16 -5.78 -9.66 -11.32
N ASN A 17 -4.45 -9.46 -11.21
CA ASN A 17 -3.59 -10.30 -10.34
C ASN A 17 -2.70 -9.49 -9.39
N PHE A 18 -2.76 -8.15 -9.46
CA PHE A 18 -1.92 -7.26 -8.70
C PHE A 18 -2.75 -6.13 -8.12
N ALA A 19 -2.46 -5.74 -6.88
CA ALA A 19 -3.10 -4.60 -6.27
C ALA A 19 -2.12 -3.82 -5.39
N VAL A 20 -2.32 -2.51 -5.34
CA VAL A 20 -1.67 -1.62 -4.39
C VAL A 20 -2.78 -0.93 -3.61
N TRP A 21 -2.75 -1.08 -2.30
CA TRP A 21 -3.68 -0.43 -1.39
C TRP A 21 -2.94 0.05 -0.15
N ARG A 22 -3.53 0.98 0.59
CA ARG A 22 -2.93 1.54 1.80
C ARG A 22 -3.92 1.57 2.94
N SER A 23 -3.42 1.48 4.16
CA SER A 23 -4.22 1.57 5.38
C SER A 23 -3.54 2.44 6.43
N PRO A 24 -4.32 3.14 7.27
CA PRO A 24 -3.79 3.83 8.43
C PRO A 24 -3.29 2.83 9.49
N ASP A 25 -2.18 3.16 10.13
CA ASP A 25 -1.56 2.46 11.26
C ASP A 25 -1.26 3.47 12.40
N GLU A 26 -0.75 3.02 13.56
CA GLU A 26 -0.57 3.86 14.75
C GLU A 26 0.39 5.04 14.51
N ASP A 27 1.37 4.87 13.62
CA ASP A 27 2.41 5.86 13.32
C ASP A 27 2.24 6.54 11.94
N GLY A 28 1.28 6.12 11.11
CA GLY A 28 1.13 6.69 9.77
C GLY A 28 0.32 5.84 8.80
N VAL A 29 0.83 5.69 7.57
CA VAL A 29 0.19 4.89 6.50
C VAL A 29 1.14 3.80 6.05
N ILE A 30 0.60 2.58 5.90
CA ILE A 30 1.31 1.44 5.33
C ILE A 30 0.75 1.17 3.93
N TYR A 31 1.65 1.00 2.97
CA TYR A 31 1.36 0.58 1.61
C TYR A 31 1.53 -0.92 1.47
N HIS A 32 0.53 -1.55 0.87
CA HIS A 32 0.45 -2.98 0.63
C HIS A 32 0.50 -3.22 -0.88
N VAL A 33 1.57 -3.87 -1.36
CA VAL A 33 1.74 -4.25 -2.76
C VAL A 33 1.56 -5.75 -2.88
N GLU A 34 0.42 -6.17 -3.44
CA GLU A 34 0.08 -7.56 -3.68
C GLU A 34 0.56 -8.01 -5.06
N LEU A 35 1.46 -8.98 -5.05
CA LEU A 35 2.11 -9.60 -6.20
C LEU A 35 1.64 -11.05 -6.41
N GLY A 36 0.34 -11.28 -6.24
CA GLY A 36 -0.30 -12.59 -6.32
C GLY A 36 0.04 -13.52 -5.14
N SER A 37 1.27 -14.04 -5.09
CA SER A 37 1.72 -14.97 -4.03
C SER A 37 2.54 -14.30 -2.92
N ILE A 38 2.90 -13.04 -3.10
CA ILE A 38 3.72 -12.26 -2.16
C ILE A 38 3.03 -10.92 -1.93
N THR A 39 3.03 -10.44 -0.68
CA THR A 39 2.59 -9.09 -0.33
C THR A 39 3.76 -8.36 0.31
N LEU A 40 4.09 -7.19 -0.22
CA LEU A 40 5.05 -6.27 0.41
C LEU A 40 4.28 -5.29 1.29
N HIS A 41 4.79 -5.06 2.49
CA HIS A 41 4.31 -4.04 3.42
C HIS A 41 5.40 -2.99 3.55
N LEU A 42 5.08 -1.76 3.21
CA LEU A 42 6.02 -0.66 3.18
C LEU A 42 5.48 0.48 4.04
N ALA A 43 6.28 0.97 4.97
CA ALA A 43 6.00 2.24 5.64
C ALA A 43 6.01 3.38 4.63
N SER A 44 5.50 4.55 5.02
CA SER A 44 5.42 5.70 4.12
C SER A 44 6.79 6.10 3.55
N ASP A 45 7.85 6.15 4.38
CA ASP A 45 9.21 6.45 3.92
C ASP A 45 9.76 5.37 2.97
N GLU A 46 9.53 4.09 3.29
CA GLU A 46 9.97 2.96 2.46
C GLU A 46 9.24 2.91 1.11
N TRP A 47 7.98 3.34 1.08
CA TRP A 47 7.19 3.45 -0.14
C TRP A 47 7.74 4.53 -1.07
N GLU A 48 8.13 5.69 -0.52
CA GLU A 48 8.75 6.76 -1.30
C GLU A 48 10.09 6.29 -1.90
N GLU A 49 10.97 5.68 -1.11
CA GLU A 49 12.24 5.11 -1.61
C GLU A 49 12.00 3.98 -2.63
N PHE A 50 10.94 3.19 -2.45
CA PHE A 50 10.56 2.13 -3.40
C PHE A 50 10.12 2.72 -4.76
N LEU A 51 9.35 3.80 -4.77
CA LEU A 51 8.97 4.50 -6.00
C LEU A 51 10.16 5.18 -6.68
N GLU A 52 11.07 5.76 -5.91
CA GLU A 52 12.35 6.28 -6.42
C GLU A 52 13.16 5.16 -7.10
N LEU A 53 13.24 3.98 -6.48
CA LEU A 53 13.93 2.83 -7.05
C LEU A 53 13.30 2.34 -8.36
N LEU A 54 11.96 2.39 -8.48
CA LEU A 54 11.26 2.00 -9.70
C LEU A 54 11.36 3.03 -10.83
N GLY A 55 11.89 4.23 -10.54
CA GLY A 55 12.03 5.31 -11.52
C GLY A 55 10.73 6.05 -11.81
N ASP A 56 9.76 6.01 -10.88
CA ASP A 56 8.51 6.77 -11.03
C ASP A 56 8.72 8.28 -10.77
N LEU A 57 9.80 8.64 -10.08
CA LEU A 57 10.26 10.02 -9.86
C LEU A 57 11.31 10.43 -10.91
N ASP A 58 10.89 10.55 -12.17
CA ASP A 58 11.66 11.27 -13.20
C ASP A 58 11.44 12.79 -13.00
N GLU A 59 12.53 13.58 -12.95
CA GLU A 59 12.58 15.03 -12.62
C GLU A 59 11.56 15.94 -13.35
#